data_AF-A0A372N8X0-F1
#
_entry.id   AF-A0A372N8X0-F1
#
_cell.length_a   1.000
_cell.length_b   1.000
_cell.length_c   1.000
_cell.angle_alpha   90.00
_cell.angle_beta   90.00
_cell.angle_gamma   90.00
#
_symmetry.space_group_name_H-M   'P 1'
#
loop_
_entity.id
_entity.type
_entity.pdbx_description
1 polymer ?
#
loop_
_entity_poly.entity_id
_entity_poly.type
_entity_poly.pdbx_seq_one_letter_code
_entity_poly.pdbx_strand_id
1 'polypeptide(L)' 'MTHHIDISRFTPRETRVVHDVVDHCRKNGIDKAQERKLLLLFGRFATRHELQMNTKRPPLNLR' A
#
# COMPACT_ATOMS: atom_id res chain seq x y z
N MET A 1 19.66 -28.93 -16.13
CA MET A 1 20.46 -27.86 -15.51
C MET A 1 19.61 -27.22 -14.42
N THR A 2 19.88 -27.53 -13.16
CA THR A 2 19.15 -26.96 -12.01
C THR A 2 19.89 -25.71 -11.54
N HIS A 3 19.26 -24.55 -11.67
CA HIS A 3 19.80 -23.30 -11.15
C HIS A 3 19.72 -23.33 -9.62
N HIS A 4 20.88 -23.40 -8.97
CA HIS A 4 20.95 -23.22 -7.52
C HIS A 4 20.56 -21.79 -7.18
N ILE A 5 19.39 -21.62 -6.58
CA ILE A 5 18.95 -20.32 -6.06
C ILE A 5 19.64 -20.13 -4.72
N ASP A 6 20.55 -19.17 -4.68
CA ASP A 6 21.29 -18.81 -3.47
C ASP A 6 20.38 -18.09 -2.48
N ILE A 7 20.00 -18.79 -1.41
CA ILE A 7 19.04 -18.33 -0.39
C ILE A 7 19.61 -17.12 0.37
N SER A 8 20.92 -16.94 0.35
CA SER A 8 21.64 -15.78 0.92
C SER A 8 21.29 -14.45 0.23
N ARG A 9 20.67 -14.48 -0.97
CA ARG A 9 20.11 -13.29 -1.65
C ARG A 9 18.76 -12.85 -1.11
N PHE A 10 18.13 -13.60 -0.22
CA PHE A 10 17.02 -13.07 0.57
C PHE A 10 17.61 -12.06 1.55
N THR A 11 17.57 -10.79 1.14
CA THR A 11 17.90 -9.66 2.00
C THR A 11 17.22 -9.82 3.36
N PRO A 12 17.87 -9.40 4.47
CA PRO A 12 17.26 -9.50 5.79
C PRO A 12 15.88 -8.86 5.71
N ARG A 13 14.86 -9.56 6.22
CA ARG A 13 13.45 -9.12 6.19
C ARG A 13 13.39 -7.65 6.59
N GLU A 14 13.35 -6.76 5.61
CA GLU A 14 13.17 -5.34 5.88
C GLU A 14 11.85 -5.24 6.64
N THR A 15 11.92 -4.77 7.87
CA THR A 15 10.75 -4.44 8.66
C THR A 15 9.93 -3.46 7.83
N ARG A 16 8.90 -3.98 7.15
CA ARG A 16 8.09 -3.19 6.22
C ARG A 16 7.47 -2.06 7.02
N VAL A 17 7.82 -0.83 6.67
CA VAL A 17 7.23 0.35 7.29
C VAL A 17 5.76 0.38 6.90
N VAL A 18 4.91 0.16 7.90
CA VAL A 18 3.46 0.26 7.77
C VAL A 18 2.99 1.62 8.30
N HIS A 19 1.94 2.14 7.68
CA HIS A 19 1.29 3.39 8.06
C HIS A 19 -0.13 3.10 8.52
N ASP A 20 -0.59 3.81 9.55
CA ASP A 20 -2.00 3.85 9.88
C ASP A 20 -2.78 4.46 8.71
N VAL A 21 -3.76 3.70 8.21
CA VAL A 21 -4.55 4.06 7.03
C VAL A 21 -5.31 5.36 7.26
N VAL A 22 -5.83 5.58 8.47
CA VAL A 22 -6.61 6.79 8.80
C VAL A 22 -5.71 8.01 8.90
N ASP A 23 -4.56 7.90 9.56
CA ASP A 23 -3.59 9.01 9.60
C ASP A 23 -3.07 9.35 8.20
N HIS A 24 -2.85 8.32 7.37
CA HIS A 24 -2.44 8.55 5.99
C HIS A 24 -3.54 9.24 5.18
N CYS A 25 -4.80 8.82 5.32
CA CYS A 25 -5.95 9.44 4.67
C CYS A 25 -6.11 10.90 5.08
N ARG A 26 -6.01 11.18 6.37
CA ARG A 26 -6.08 12.53 6.93
C ARG A 26 -4.96 13.44 6.43
N LYS A 27 -3.71 12.94 6.37
CA LYS A 27 -2.54 13.69 5.89
C LYS A 27 -2.59 14.00 4.40
N ASN A 28 -3.18 13.10 3.59
CA ASN A 28 -3.23 13.25 2.14
C ASN A 28 -4.55 13.84 1.62
N GLY A 29 -5.47 14.25 2.51
CA GLY A 29 -6.77 14.81 2.12
C GLY A 29 -7.65 13.80 1.36
N ILE A 30 -7.54 12.51 1.69
CA ILE A 30 -8.29 11.44 1.04
C ILE A 30 -9.75 11.48 1.54
N ASP A 31 -10.70 11.32 0.62
CA ASP A 31 -12.13 11.33 0.95
C ASP A 31 -12.52 10.18 1.89
N LYS A 32 -13.52 10.41 2.76
CA LYS A 32 -13.99 9.40 3.73
C LYS A 32 -14.51 8.11 3.08
N ALA A 33 -15.03 8.16 1.85
CA ALA A 33 -15.42 6.95 1.13
C ALA A 33 -14.20 6.11 0.73
N GLN A 34 -13.11 6.76 0.30
CA GLN A 34 -11.85 6.09 0.00
C GLN A 34 -11.15 5.59 1.26
N GLU A 35 -11.18 6.34 2.36
CA GLU A 35 -10.66 5.88 3.66
C GLU A 35 -11.36 4.59 4.11
N ARG A 36 -12.69 4.54 4.07
CA ARG A 36 -13.46 3.33 4.40
C ARG A 36 -13.12 2.16 3.47
N LYS A 37 -12.93 2.43 2.18
CA LYS A 37 -12.50 1.41 1.21
C LYS A 37 -11.11 0.88 1.54
N LEU A 38 -10.16 1.75 1.84
CA LEU A 38 -8.79 1.37 2.21
C LEU A 38 -8.75 0.60 3.52
N LEU A 39 -9.55 0.99 4.52
CA LEU A 39 -9.73 0.26 5.78
C LEU A 39 -10.34 -1.13 5.54
N LEU A 40 -11.29 -1.27 4.61
CA LEU A 40 -11.86 -2.57 4.26
C LEU A 40 -10.86 -3.48 3.53
N LEU A 41 -10.02 -2.91 2.68
CA LEU A 41 -9.03 -3.65 1.88
C LEU A 41 -7.80 -4.09 2.69
N PHE A 42 -7.26 -3.19 3.52
CA PHE A 42 -5.97 -3.39 4.19
C PHE A 42 -6.09 -3.50 5.71
N GLY A 43 -7.23 -3.13 6.30
CA GLY A 43 -7.37 -2.99 7.74
C GLY A 43 -6.73 -1.68 8.24
N ARG A 44 -6.31 -1.67 9.52
CA ARG A 44 -5.82 -0.45 10.17
C ARG A 44 -4.45 0.02 9.66
N PHE A 45 -3.62 -0.91 9.20
CA PHE A 45 -2.24 -0.65 8.79
C PHE A 45 -2.02 -1.13 7.37
N ALA A 46 -1.37 -0.31 6.56
CA ALA A 46 -1.01 -0.65 5.19
C ALA A 46 0.38 -0.12 4.85
N THR A 47 1.09 -0.76 3.93
CA THR A 47 2.36 -0.23 3.44
C THR A 47 2.13 1.01 2.58
N ARG A 48 3.17 1.85 2.49
CA ARG A 48 3.13 3.04 1.62
C ARG A 48 2.79 2.69 0.16
N HIS A 49 3.28 1.55 -0.33
CA HIS A 49 3.00 1.10 -1.69
C HIS A 49 1.52 0.73 -1.89
N GLU A 50 0.94 -0.05 -0.98
CA GLU A 50 -0.48 -0.44 -1.03
C GLU A 50 -1.39 0.78 -1.02
N LEU A 51 -1.12 1.73 -0.14
CA LEU A 51 -1.85 3.00 -0.07
C LEU A 51 -1.73 3.76 -1.40
N GLN A 52 -0.52 3.99 -1.90
CA GLN A 52 -0.32 4.73 -3.15
C GLN A 52 -1.00 4.10 -4.36
N MET A 53 -0.98 2.77 -4.47
CA MET A 53 -1.61 2.05 -5.57
C MET A 53 -3.14 2.18 -5.55
N ASN A 54 -3.74 2.27 -4.36
CA ASN A 54 -5.19 2.28 -4.21
C ASN A 54 -5.77 3.68 -4.00
N THR A 55 -4.94 4.68 -3.72
CA THR A 55 -5.36 6.07 -3.62
C THR A 55 -5.28 6.82 -4.95
N LYS A 56 -4.50 6.32 -5.93
CA LYS A 56 -4.39 7.00 -7.22
C LYS A 56 -5.77 7.12 -7.87
N ARG A 57 -6.08 8.38 -8.21
CA ARG A 57 -7.36 8.92 -8.68
C ARG A 57 -8.14 7.92 -9.55
N PRO A 58 -9.49 7.92 -9.46
CA PRO A 58 -10.28 7.37 -10.56
C PRO A 58 -9.77 8.02 -11.87
N PRO A 59 -9.65 7.27 -12.97
CA PRO A 59 -9.24 7.85 -14.24
C PRO A 59 -10.14 9.08 -14.45
N LEU A 60 -9.52 10.24 -14.71
CA LEU A 60 -10.26 11.35 -15.27
C LEU A 60 -10.94 10.75 -16.49
N ASN A 61 -12.28 10.64 -16.46
CA ASN A 61 -13.06 10.33 -17.62
C ASN A 61 -12.70 11.43 -18.63
N LEU A 62 -11.74 11.14 -19.50
CA LEU A 62 -11.46 11.89 -20.71
C LEU A 62 -12.71 11.68 -21.56
N ARG A 63 -13.65 12.62 -21.43
CA ARG A 63 -14.74 12.80 -22.39
C ARG A 63 -14.27 13.77 -23.45
#